data_AF-A0A7I4YVQ4-F1
#
_entry.id   AF-A0A7I4YVQ4-F1
#
_cell.length_a   1.000
_cell.length_b   1.000
_cell.length_c   1.000
_cell.angle_alpha   90.00
_cell.angle_beta   90.00
_cell.angle_gamma   90.00
#
_symmetry.space_group_name_H-M   'P 1'
#
loop_
_entity.id
_entity.type
_entity.pdbx_description
1 polymer ?
#
loop_
_entity_poly.entity_id
_entity_poly.type
_entity_poly.pdbx_seq_one_letter_code
_entity_poly.pdbx_strand_id
1 'polypeptide(L)'
;MKICFFIYFALFAYVLADSGNNGISCSFCKAGLASVTATIQSNPDLQGQLGDTISVGCDQVPNELQRKACRLTLDDNFGLFFQNFLEQPGTSVEDFCKSMGYC
;
A
#
# COMPACT_ATOMS: atom_id res chain seq x y z
N MET A 1 23.92 36.90 -14.43
CA MET A 1 22.81 36.34 -15.23
C MET A 1 23.08 34.98 -15.87
N LYS A 2 24.33 34.55 -16.13
CA LYS A 2 24.63 33.24 -16.74
C LYS A 2 24.38 32.04 -15.81
N ILE A 3 24.69 32.15 -14.52
CA ILE A 3 24.61 31.02 -13.56
C ILE A 3 23.16 30.62 -13.21
N CYS A 4 22.25 31.58 -13.04
CA CYS A 4 20.83 31.28 -12.78
C CYS A 4 20.16 30.54 -13.94
N PHE A 5 20.58 30.82 -15.18
CA PHE A 5 20.06 30.14 -16.37
C PHE A 5 20.48 28.67 -16.42
N PHE A 6 21.72 28.35 -16.03
CA PHE A 6 22.20 26.96 -15.92
C PHE A 6 21.47 26.16 -14.83
N ILE A 7 21.13 26.79 -13.69
CA ILE A 7 20.36 26.14 -12.62
C ILE A 7 18.92 25.87 -13.07
N TYR A 8 18.29 26.83 -13.76
CA TYR A 8 16.95 26.65 -14.31
C TYR A 8 16.91 25.57 -15.40
N PHE A 9 17.94 25.50 -16.24
CA PHE A 9 18.04 24.49 -17.30
C PHE A 9 18.33 23.09 -16.74
N ALA A 10 19.12 22.98 -15.68
CA ALA A 10 19.33 21.72 -14.95
C ALA A 10 18.05 21.26 -14.22
N LEU A 11 17.27 22.20 -13.67
CA LEU A 11 15.96 21.92 -13.10
C LEU A 11 14.96 21.45 -14.18
N PHE A 12 14.96 22.08 -15.35
CA PHE A 12 14.07 21.66 -16.44
C PHE A 12 14.49 20.31 -17.05
N ALA A 13 15.78 20.01 -17.08
CA ALA A 13 16.31 18.75 -17.59
C ALA A 13 16.04 17.55 -16.66
N TYR A 14 15.99 17.73 -15.33
CA TYR A 14 15.54 16.64 -14.44
C TYR A 14 14.06 16.29 -14.69
N VAL A 15 13.23 17.29 -15.01
CA VAL A 15 11.80 17.09 -15.31
C VAL A 15 11.61 16.40 -16.67
N LEU A 16 12.49 16.68 -17.65
CA LEU A 16 12.37 16.16 -19.02
C LEU A 16 13.11 14.84 -19.29
N ALA A 17 14.07 14.45 -18.44
CA ALA A 17 14.64 13.09 -18.47
C ALA A 17 13.60 12.02 -18.05
N ASP A 18 12.44 12.48 -17.58
CA ASP A 18 11.27 11.68 -17.27
C ASP A 18 10.43 11.46 -18.54
N SER A 19 10.94 10.65 -19.47
CA SER A 19 10.06 9.89 -20.37
C SER A 19 9.27 8.79 -19.62
N GLY A 20 9.02 8.99 -18.32
CA GLY A 20 8.49 8.02 -17.37
C GLY A 20 7.88 8.65 -16.13
N ASN A 21 7.04 9.70 -16.30
CA ASN A 21 6.06 10.44 -15.46
C ASN A 21 5.71 9.92 -14.02
N ASN A 22 6.62 9.23 -13.37
CA ASN A 22 6.39 8.37 -12.23
C ASN A 22 7.15 8.88 -11.00
N GLY A 23 8.17 9.74 -11.11
CA GLY A 23 8.97 10.13 -9.94
C GLY A 23 8.15 10.76 -8.80
N ILE A 24 7.31 11.74 -9.14
CA ILE A 24 6.46 12.46 -8.18
C ILE A 24 5.24 11.61 -7.78
N SER A 25 4.55 11.01 -8.74
CA SER A 25 3.37 10.15 -8.51
C SER A 25 3.73 8.88 -7.72
N CYS A 26 4.88 8.26 -7.99
CA CYS A 26 5.44 7.14 -7.21
C CYS A 26 5.70 7.57 -5.77
N SER A 27 6.31 8.74 -5.57
CA SER A 27 6.55 9.29 -4.23
C SER A 27 5.23 9.52 -3.46
N PHE A 28 4.22 10.09 -4.12
CA PHE A 28 2.90 10.28 -3.53
C PHE A 28 2.19 8.96 -3.23
N CYS A 29 2.24 7.99 -4.14
CA CYS A 29 1.66 6.67 -3.94
C CYS A 29 2.27 5.98 -2.72
N LYS A 30 3.61 5.96 -2.63
CA LYS A 30 4.32 5.37 -1.50
C LYS A 30 3.98 6.06 -0.18
N ALA A 31 4.01 7.39 -0.16
CA ALA A 31 3.69 8.16 1.04
C ALA A 31 2.23 7.97 1.48
N GLY A 32 1.29 7.93 0.52
CA GLY A 32 -0.12 7.67 0.78
C GLY A 32 -0.35 6.29 1.40
N LEU A 33 0.24 5.24 0.82
CA LEU A 33 0.14 3.88 1.36
C LEU A 33 0.77 3.77 2.75
N ALA A 34 1.95 4.37 2.96
CA ALA A 34 2.58 4.41 4.27
C ALA A 34 1.68 5.11 5.30
N SER A 35 1.03 6.21 4.93
CA SER A 35 0.07 6.90 5.79
C SER A 35 -1.15 6.04 6.10
N VAL A 36 -1.75 5.39 5.10
CA VAL A 36 -2.92 4.51 5.29
C VAL A 36 -2.57 3.36 6.24
N THR A 37 -1.45 2.69 5.98
CA THR A 37 -0.94 1.60 6.83
C THR A 37 -0.71 2.08 8.27
N ALA A 38 -0.05 3.23 8.46
CA ALA A 38 0.18 3.80 9.78
C ALA A 38 -1.13 4.16 10.49
N THR A 39 -2.12 4.72 9.78
CA THR A 39 -3.44 5.00 10.33
C THR A 39 -4.15 3.73 10.78
N ILE A 40 -4.16 2.67 9.96
CA ILE A 40 -4.79 1.41 10.34
C ILE A 40 -4.09 0.78 11.55
N GLN A 41 -2.75 0.74 11.56
CA GLN A 41 -1.98 0.14 12.64
C GLN A 41 -2.06 0.91 13.96
N SER A 42 -2.27 2.23 13.91
CA SER A 42 -2.39 3.06 15.12
C SER A 42 -3.80 3.14 15.70
N ASN A 43 -4.82 2.63 14.98
CA ASN A 43 -6.22 2.71 15.39
C ASN A 43 -6.84 1.30 15.48
N PRO A 44 -6.96 0.72 16.69
CA PRO A 44 -7.47 -0.64 16.85
C PRO A 44 -8.91 -0.81 16.33
N ASP A 45 -9.75 0.23 16.42
CA ASP A 45 -11.11 0.20 15.88
C ASP A 45 -11.13 0.08 14.34
N LEU A 46 -10.24 0.80 13.65
CA LEU A 46 -10.11 0.69 12.19
C LEU A 46 -9.50 -0.65 11.79
N GLN A 47 -8.55 -1.15 12.57
CA GLN A 47 -7.99 -2.48 12.38
C GLN A 47 -9.07 -3.56 12.53
N GLY A 48 -9.92 -3.48 13.55
CA GLY A 48 -11.08 -4.37 13.73
C GLY A 48 -12.06 -4.31 12.57
N GLN A 49 -12.47 -3.11 12.15
CA GLN A 49 -13.40 -2.94 11.02
C GLN A 49 -12.84 -3.49 9.69
N LEU A 50 -11.54 -3.33 9.46
CA LEU A 50 -10.88 -3.90 8.29
C LEU A 50 -10.82 -5.43 8.39
N GLY A 51 -10.53 -5.98 9.57
CA GLY A 51 -10.55 -7.42 9.83
C GLY A 51 -11.93 -8.02 9.60
N ASP A 52 -12.98 -7.39 10.12
CA ASP A 52 -14.38 -7.78 9.90
C ASP A 52 -14.71 -7.80 8.40
N THR A 53 -14.30 -6.77 7.68
CA THR A 53 -14.52 -6.68 6.22
C THR A 53 -13.82 -7.80 5.48
N ILE A 54 -12.57 -8.12 5.82
CA ILE A 54 -11.79 -9.20 5.21
C ILE A 54 -12.37 -10.57 5.58
N SER A 55 -12.90 -10.72 6.79
CA SER A 55 -13.52 -11.97 7.26
C SER A 55 -14.72 -12.41 6.42
N VAL A 56 -15.38 -11.49 5.69
CA VAL A 56 -16.43 -11.82 4.71
C VAL A 56 -15.88 -12.71 3.60
N GLY A 57 -14.60 -12.59 3.26
CA GLY A 57 -13.93 -13.49 2.31
C GLY A 57 -13.96 -14.95 2.74
N CYS A 58 -14.01 -15.24 4.05
CA CYS A 58 -14.17 -16.60 4.54
C CYS A 58 -15.49 -17.24 4.12
N ASP A 59 -16.53 -16.46 3.79
CA ASP A 59 -17.81 -17.03 3.36
C ASP A 59 -17.72 -17.77 2.03
N GLN A 60 -16.66 -17.53 1.26
CA GLN A 60 -16.35 -18.30 0.05
C GLN A 60 -15.86 -19.72 0.36
N VAL A 61 -15.49 -20.01 1.62
CA VAL A 61 -15.03 -21.35 2.03
C VAL A 61 -16.24 -22.31 2.03
N PRO A 62 -16.26 -23.35 1.16
CA PRO A 62 -17.44 -24.20 1.00
C PRO A 62 -17.78 -25.02 2.25
N ASN A 63 -16.74 -25.47 2.98
CA ASN A 63 -16.90 -26.25 4.19
C ASN A 63 -17.23 -25.35 5.39
N GLU A 64 -18.31 -25.65 6.10
CA GLU A 64 -18.82 -24.85 7.22
C GLU A 64 -17.81 -24.75 8.38
N LEU A 65 -17.16 -25.87 8.74
CA LEU A 65 -16.19 -25.90 9.83
C LEU A 65 -14.96 -25.05 9.49
N GLN A 66 -14.45 -25.17 8.27
CA GLN A 66 -13.33 -24.36 7.79
C GLN A 66 -13.70 -22.89 7.67
N ARG A 67 -14.93 -22.55 7.26
CA ARG A 67 -15.43 -21.16 7.23
C ARG A 67 -15.41 -20.54 8.61
N LYS A 68 -15.94 -21.26 9.61
CA LYS A 68 -15.93 -20.80 11.00
C LYS A 68 -14.51 -20.64 11.53
N ALA A 69 -13.64 -21.61 11.25
CA ALA A 69 -12.23 -21.55 11.63
C ALA A 69 -11.50 -20.38 10.95
N CYS A 70 -11.76 -20.12 9.68
CA CYS A 70 -11.22 -18.98 8.92
C CYS A 70 -11.60 -17.66 9.59
N ARG A 71 -12.89 -17.48 9.89
CA ARG A 71 -13.39 -16.26 10.55
C ARG A 71 -12.73 -16.05 11.91
N LEU A 72 -12.72 -17.09 12.75
CA LEU A 72 -12.08 -17.03 14.08
C LEU A 72 -10.57 -16.74 13.98
N THR A 73 -9.89 -17.41 13.06
CA THR A 73 -8.44 -17.22 12.88
C THR A 73 -8.12 -15.81 12.43
N LEU A 74 -8.89 -15.27 11.48
CA LEU A 74 -8.72 -13.89 11.03
C LEU A 74 -9.05 -12.89 12.14
N ASP A 75 -10.13 -13.09 12.89
CA ASP A 75 -10.52 -12.20 13.99
C ASP A 75 -9.44 -12.14 15.09
N ASP A 76 -8.99 -13.31 15.57
CA ASP A 76 -7.99 -13.42 16.63
C ASP A 76 -6.59 -12.95 16.20
N ASN A 77 -6.27 -13.02 14.89
CA ASN A 77 -4.92 -12.81 14.37
C ASN A 77 -4.85 -11.71 13.30
N PHE A 78 -5.87 -10.87 13.16
CA PHE A 78 -5.94 -9.91 12.05
C PHE A 78 -4.72 -8.98 12.01
N GLY A 79 -4.26 -8.51 13.17
CA GLY A 79 -3.08 -7.66 13.26
C GLY A 79 -1.81 -8.32 12.72
N LEU A 80 -1.60 -9.61 13.05
CA LEU A 80 -0.48 -10.39 12.54
C LEU A 80 -0.65 -10.66 11.04
N PHE A 81 -1.84 -11.04 10.60
CA PHE A 81 -2.15 -11.23 9.18
C PHE A 81 -1.83 -9.97 8.38
N PHE A 82 -2.30 -8.81 8.83
CA PHE A 82 -2.12 -7.54 8.15
C PHE A 82 -0.64 -7.11 8.11
N GLN A 83 0.12 -7.29 9.19
CA GLN A 83 1.57 -7.03 9.17
C GLN A 83 2.28 -7.93 8.14
N ASN A 84 2.03 -9.23 8.16
CA ASN A 84 2.65 -10.15 7.20
C ASN A 84 2.23 -9.84 5.75
N PHE A 85 0.98 -9.43 5.53
CA PHE A 85 0.48 -9.04 4.21
C PHE A 85 1.26 -7.86 3.63
N LEU A 86 1.63 -6.87 4.46
CA LEU A 86 2.41 -5.70 4.01
C LEU A 86 3.86 -6.04 3.65
N GLU A 87 4.39 -7.14 4.20
CA GLU A 87 5.76 -7.59 4.00
C GLU A 87 5.91 -8.63 2.87
N GLN A 88 4.81 -9.13 2.31
CA GLN A 88 4.89 -10.13 1.23
C GLN A 88 5.49 -9.55 -0.07
N PRO A 89 6.30 -10.33 -0.80
CA PRO A 89 6.77 -9.95 -2.12
C PRO A 89 5.58 -9.83 -3.08
N GLY A 90 5.46 -8.69 -3.79
CA GLY A 90 4.32 -8.39 -4.66
C GLY A 90 3.20 -7.56 -4.02
N THR A 91 3.14 -7.46 -2.69
CA THR A 91 2.30 -6.50 -1.96
C THR A 91 3.12 -5.39 -1.31
N SER A 92 4.44 -5.41 -1.50
CA SER A 92 5.33 -4.34 -1.07
C SER A 92 4.83 -3.01 -1.63
N VAL A 93 5.05 -1.93 -0.87
CA VAL A 93 4.61 -0.57 -1.26
C VAL A 93 5.17 -0.18 -2.64
N GLU A 94 6.38 -0.64 -2.99
CA GLU A 94 6.98 -0.46 -4.31
C GLU A 94 6.19 -1.19 -5.40
N ASP A 95 5.96 -2.50 -5.22
CA ASP A 95 5.32 -3.35 -6.22
C ASP A 95 3.86 -2.95 -6.41
N PHE A 96 3.19 -2.53 -5.34
CA PHE A 96 1.82 -2.03 -5.39
C PHE A 96 1.74 -0.75 -6.22
N CYS A 97 2.62 0.23 -5.97
CA CYS A 97 2.64 1.46 -6.74
C CYS A 97 3.04 1.25 -8.21
N LYS A 98 3.89 0.25 -8.49
CA LYS A 98 4.18 -0.21 -9.86
C LYS A 98 2.95 -0.80 -10.55
N SER A 99 2.21 -1.65 -9.84
CA SER A 99 1.01 -2.29 -10.39
C SER A 99 -0.08 -1.28 -10.77
N MET A 100 -0.14 -0.16 -10.07
CA MET A 100 -1.06 0.94 -10.37
C MET A 100 -0.55 1.90 -11.47
N GLY A 101 0.68 1.73 -11.95
CA GLY A 101 1.30 2.61 -12.95
C GLY A 101 1.71 3.98 -12.42
N TYR A 102 1.85 4.12 -11.10
CA TYR A 102 2.40 5.34 -10.47
C TYR A 102 3.92 5.25 -10.29
N CYS A 103 4.44 4.03 -10.20
CA CYS A 103 5.83 3.66 -10.40
C CYS A 103 5.87 2.73 -11.65
#